data_AF-A0A9E7RUD2-F1
#
_entry.id   AF-A0A9E7RUD2-F1
#
_cell.length_a   1.000
_cell.length_b   1.000
_cell.length_c   1.000
_cell.angle_alpha   90.00
_cell.angle_beta   90.00
_cell.angle_gamma   90.00
#
_symmetry.space_group_name_H-M   'P 1'
#
loop_
_entity.id
_entity.type
_entity.pdbx_description
1 polymer ?
#
loop_
_entity_poly.entity_id
_entity_poly.type
_entity_poly.pdbx_seq_one_letter_code
_entity_poly.pdbx_strand_id
1 'polypeptide(L)' 'MKHERSRCMLCGACENVCPYDIIEAGAKPKDECRGCGRCAAVCPVDAIGC' A
#
# COMPACT_ATOMS: atom_id res chain seq x y z
N MET A 1 -10.01 -0.42 0.73
CA MET A 1 -8.65 0.12 0.97
C MET A 1 -8.39 0.30 2.44
N LYS A 2 -7.46 -0.48 3.00
CA LYS A 2 -7.01 -0.40 4.39
C LYS A 2 -5.53 -0.03 4.44
N HIS A 3 -5.14 0.83 5.38
CA HIS A 3 -3.74 1.07 5.73
C HIS A 3 -3.63 1.17 7.26
N GLU A 4 -2.95 0.21 7.87
CA GLU A 4 -2.75 0.09 9.31
C GLU A 4 -1.38 0.64 9.70
N ARG A 5 -1.35 1.92 10.06
CA ARG A 5 -0.12 2.66 10.36
C ARG A 5 0.71 2.04 11.50
N SER A 6 0.07 1.43 12.48
CA SER A 6 0.76 0.77 13.61
C SER A 6 1.63 -0.42 13.18
N ARG A 7 1.28 -1.08 12.07
CA ARG A 7 2.03 -2.22 11.52
C ARG A 7 2.99 -1.81 10.42
N CYS A 8 2.83 -0.61 9.85
CA CYS A 8 3.64 -0.15 8.73
C CYS A 8 5.08 0.11 9.17
N MET A 9 6.02 -0.60 8.55
CA MET A 9 7.46 -0.46 8.80
C MET A 9 8.16 0.48 7.81
N LEU A 10 7.40 1.28 7.05
CA LEU A 10 7.90 2.26 6.07
C LEU A 10 8.90 1.68 5.05
N CYS A 11 8.70 0.42 4.62
CA CYS A 11 9.61 -0.25 3.69
C CYS A 11 9.50 0.19 2.22
N GLY A 12 8.45 0.93 1.84
CA GLY A 12 8.24 1.39 0.45
C GLY A 12 7.83 0.31 -0.56
N ALA A 13 7.63 -0.95 -0.15
CA ALA A 13 7.28 -2.03 -1.08
C ALA A 13 5.95 -1.77 -1.84
N CYS A 14 4.94 -1.22 -1.15
CA CYS A 14 3.64 -0.92 -1.73
C CYS A 14 3.67 0.22 -2.76
N GLU A 15 4.56 1.19 -2.58
CA GLU A 15 4.81 2.30 -3.50
C GLU A 15 5.45 1.77 -4.78
N ASN A 16 6.54 1.01 -4.65
CA ASN A 16 7.29 0.45 -5.79
C ASN A 16 6.47 -0.46 -6.72
N VAL A 17 5.44 -1.13 -6.22
CA VAL A 17 4.60 -2.03 -7.04
C VAL A 17 3.31 -1.40 -7.53
N CYS A 18 3.03 -0.14 -7.17
CA CYS A 18 1.82 0.52 -7.60
C CYS A 18 2.01 1.03 -9.03
N PRO A 19 1.31 0.46 -10.05
CA PRO A 19 1.49 0.88 -11.44
C PRO A 19 0.87 2.27 -11.74
N TYR A 20 0.26 2.90 -10.73
CA TYR A 20 -0.43 4.18 -10.85
C TYR A 20 0.24 5.27 -10.01
N ASP A 21 1.30 4.95 -9.25
CA ASP A 21 1.99 5.88 -8.34
C ASP A 21 1.03 6.66 -7.42
N ILE A 22 0.03 5.96 -6.88
CA ILE A 22 -0.99 6.53 -5.98
C ILE A 22 -0.77 6.17 -4.49
N ILE A 23 0.33 5.49 -4.17
CA ILE A 23 0.68 5.08 -2.82
C ILE A 23 2.02 5.73 -2.46
N GLU A 24 2.09 6.33 -1.28
CA GLU A 24 3.33 6.83 -0.68
C GLU A 24 3.60 6.04 0.60
N ALA A 25 4.86 5.66 0.85
CA ALA A 25 5.23 4.90 2.03
C ALA A 25 4.77 5.58 3.34
N GLY A 26 3.92 4.89 4.12
CA GLY A 26 3.37 5.42 5.39
C GLY A 26 2.09 6.23 5.25
N ALA A 27 1.66 6.53 4.03
CA ALA A 27 0.41 7.22 3.76
C ALA A 27 -0.75 6.25 3.44
N LYS A 28 -1.98 6.73 3.59
CA LYS A 28 -3.15 6.03 3.08
C LYS A 28 -3.15 6.12 1.54
N PRO A 29 -3.46 5.04 0.80
CA PRO A 29 -3.64 5.09 -0.65
C PRO A 29 -4.68 6.13 -1.06
N LYS A 30 -4.42 6.84 -2.16
CA LYS A 30 -5.37 7.82 -2.72
C LYS A 30 -6.60 7.13 -3.31
N ASP A 31 -7.71 7.87 -3.41
CA ASP A 31 -9.04 7.34 -3.77
C ASP A 31 -9.12 6.81 -5.22
N GLU A 32 -8.13 7.07 -6.07
CA GLU A 32 -8.03 6.57 -7.45
C GLU A 32 -7.59 5.11 -7.55
N CYS A 33 -7.39 4.43 -6.41
CA CYS A 33 -6.98 3.02 -6.38
C CYS A 33 -7.96 2.12 -7.16
N ARG A 34 -7.43 1.38 -8.12
CA ARG A 34 -8.21 0.45 -8.95
C ARG A 34 -8.44 -0.93 -8.32
N GLY A 35 -8.04 -1.13 -7.06
CA GLY A 35 -8.23 -2.40 -6.35
C GLY A 35 -7.41 -3.58 -6.89
N CYS A 36 -6.26 -3.33 -7.53
CA CYS A 36 -5.49 -4.39 -8.20
C CYS A 36 -4.76 -5.39 -7.27
N GLY A 37 -4.74 -5.17 -5.96
CA GLY A 37 -4.20 -6.11 -4.97
C GLY A 37 -2.66 -6.19 -4.85
N ARG A 38 -1.89 -5.56 -5.74
CA ARG A 38 -0.41 -5.66 -5.74
C ARG A 38 0.24 -5.21 -4.43
N CYS A 39 -0.21 -4.10 -3.86
CA CYS A 39 0.34 -3.58 -2.60
C CYS A 39 0.09 -4.55 -1.42
N ALA A 40 -1.06 -5.23 -1.40
CA ALA A 40 -1.38 -6.23 -0.41
C ALA A 40 -0.47 -7.46 -0.55
N ALA A 41 -0.24 -7.91 -1.79
CA ALA A 41 0.56 -9.10 -2.08
C ALA A 41 2.04 -8.96 -1.70
N VAL A 42 2.59 -7.74 -1.68
CA VAL A 42 4.00 -7.48 -1.34
C VAL A 42 4.21 -6.98 0.08
N CYS A 43 3.15 -6.70 0.84
CA CYS A 43 3.30 -6.13 2.17
C CYS A 43 3.73 -7.24 3.16
N PRO A 44 4.95 -7.19 3.71
CA PRO A 44 5.46 -8.27 4.56
C PRO A 44 4.73 -8.39 5.91
N VAL A 45 3.97 -7.36 6.28
CA VAL A 45 3.32 -7.20 7.58
C VAL A 45 1.81 -7.01 7.44
N ASP A 46 1.25 -7.21 6.24
CA ASP A 46 -0.18 -7.04 5.93
C ASP A 46 -0.77 -5.68 6.36
N ALA A 47 0.07 -4.65 6.43
CA ALA A 47 -0.32 -3.31 6.86
C ALA A 47 -1.18 -2.57 5.81
N ILE A 48 -1.29 -3.07 4.58
CA ILE A 48 -2.07 -2.44 3.52
C ILE A 48 -2.91 -3.49 2.77
N GLY A 49 -4.11 -3.10 2.32
CA GLY A 49 -4.96 -3.93 1.49
C GLY A 49 -5.88 -3.13 0.58
N CYS A 50 -6.23 -3.69 -0.58
CA CYS A 50 -7.18 -3.12 -1.54
C CYS A 50 -8.61 -3.23 -1.04
#